data_AF-A0A645IXR6-F1
#
_entry.id   AF-A0A645IXR6-F1
#
_cell.length_a   1.000
_cell.length_b   1.000
_cell.length_c   1.000
_cell.angle_alpha   90.00
_cell.angle_beta   90.00
_cell.angle_gamma   90.00
#
_symmetry.space_group_name_H-M   'P 1'
#
loop_
_entity.id
_entity.type
_entity.pdbx_description
1 polymer ?
#
loop_
_entity_poly.entity_id
_entity_poly.type
_entity_poly.pdbx_seq_one_letter_code
_entity_poly.pdbx_strand_id
1 'polypeptide(L)'
;MPVISCMGAGNKLDPTRFEVADIYETSVCPLAKVMRHELRKRNIQSLKVVYSREVPITPMDDEANSCKHNCICPPDTKRKCTVRRQVPGSISFVPSVAGLILAGEVIKDLACKSILL
;
A
#
# COMPACT_ATOMS: atom_id res chain seq x y z
N MET A 1 -18.29 -13.94 -0.66
CA MET A 1 -17.34 -14.02 0.47
C MET A 1 -16.94 -12.60 0.87
N PRO A 2 -16.97 -12.21 2.15
CA PRO A 2 -16.48 -10.91 2.60
C PRO A 2 -14.98 -10.75 2.32
N VAL A 3 -14.55 -9.56 1.88
CA VAL A 3 -13.14 -9.26 1.56
C VAL A 3 -12.75 -7.91 2.14
N ILE A 4 -11.58 -7.87 2.77
CA ILE A 4 -10.83 -6.65 3.13
C ILE A 4 -9.45 -6.73 2.47
N SER A 5 -8.88 -5.59 2.06
CA SER A 5 -7.55 -5.54 1.44
C SER A 5 -6.64 -4.50 2.10
N CYS A 6 -5.32 -4.72 2.06
CA CYS A 6 -4.34 -3.75 2.53
C CYS A 6 -3.70 -3.02 1.35
N MET A 7 -3.68 -1.70 1.40
CA MET A 7 -3.03 -0.84 0.41
C MET A 7 -1.53 -0.67 0.70
N GLY A 8 -0.87 0.26 0.02
CA GLY A 8 0.58 0.44 0.08
C GLY A 8 1.08 0.96 1.44
N ALA A 9 2.05 0.23 2.00
CA ALA A 9 2.81 0.59 3.20
C ALA A 9 4.27 1.03 2.91
N GLY A 10 4.66 1.04 1.63
CA GLY A 10 6.00 1.48 1.21
C GLY A 10 6.19 2.99 1.35
N ASN A 11 7.43 3.40 1.63
CA ASN A 11 7.87 4.78 1.84
C ASN A 11 7.08 5.52 2.93
N LYS A 12 6.77 4.83 4.02
CA LYS A 12 6.02 5.33 5.16
C LYS A 12 6.76 5.06 6.46
N LEU A 13 6.64 5.98 7.41
CA LEU A 13 7.28 5.90 8.72
C LEU A 13 6.27 5.84 9.85
N ASP A 14 5.07 6.40 9.65
CA ASP A 14 4.11 6.62 10.72
C ASP A 14 2.96 5.59 10.67
N PRO A 15 3.00 4.55 11.52
CA PRO A 15 2.00 3.51 11.53
C PRO A 15 0.67 3.98 12.15
N THR A 16 0.65 5.13 12.83
CA THR A 16 -0.57 5.66 13.47
C THR A 16 -1.52 6.29 12.46
N ARG A 17 -1.04 6.55 11.24
CA ARG A 17 -1.83 7.14 10.14
C ARG A 17 -2.57 6.11 9.30
N PHE A 18 -2.56 4.84 9.69
CA PHE A 18 -3.39 3.82 9.06
C PHE A 18 -4.84 3.91 9.54
N GLU A 19 -5.77 3.78 8.60
CA GLU A 19 -7.20 3.78 8.86
C GLU A 19 -7.91 2.74 7.97
N VAL A 20 -9.10 2.34 8.40
CA VAL A 20 -10.04 1.51 7.63
C VAL A 20 -11.01 2.44 6.91
N ALA A 21 -11.18 2.26 5.61
CA ALA A 21 -12.10 3.07 4.79
C ALA A 21 -12.63 2.25 3.60
N ASP A 22 -13.59 2.80 2.87
CA ASP A 22 -13.87 2.30 1.52
C ASP A 22 -12.75 2.69 0.55
N ILE A 23 -12.43 1.82 -0.40
CA ILE A 23 -11.39 2.05 -1.41
C ILE A 23 -11.57 3.38 -2.16
N TYR A 24 -12.80 3.84 -2.38
CA TYR A 24 -13.09 5.07 -3.10
C TYR A 24 -12.89 6.35 -2.29
N GLU A 25 -12.79 6.24 -0.96
CA GLU A 25 -12.51 7.35 -0.03
C GLU A 25 -11.01 7.53 0.24
N THR A 26 -10.19 6.56 -0.15
CA THR A 26 -8.75 6.59 0.11
C THR A 26 -8.04 7.75 -0.60
N SER A 27 -7.10 8.38 0.10
CA SER A 27 -6.27 9.49 -0.39
C SER A 27 -4.78 9.14 -0.36
N VAL A 28 -3.95 9.95 -1.04
CA VAL A 28 -2.46 9.93 -1.05
C VAL A 28 -1.73 8.63 -1.42
N CYS A 29 -2.39 7.48 -1.46
CA CYS A 29 -1.78 6.17 -1.68
C CYS A 29 -1.71 5.83 -3.20
N PRO A 30 -0.50 5.67 -3.78
CA PRO A 30 -0.35 5.33 -5.19
C PRO A 30 -0.99 3.99 -5.57
N LEU A 31 -0.89 2.97 -4.69
CA LEU A 31 -1.52 1.68 -4.92
C LEU A 31 -3.05 1.80 -4.90
N ALA A 32 -3.61 2.51 -3.92
CA ALA A 32 -5.06 2.71 -3.84
C ALA A 32 -5.61 3.44 -5.08
N LYS A 33 -4.86 4.41 -5.64
CA LYS A 33 -5.21 5.06 -6.91
C LYS A 33 -5.33 4.05 -8.07
N VAL A 34 -4.37 3.13 -8.19
CA VAL A 34 -4.41 2.07 -9.21
C VAL A 34 -5.59 1.12 -8.95
N MET A 35 -5.82 0.73 -7.70
CA MET A 35 -6.92 -0.16 -7.34
C MET A 35 -8.28 0.47 -7.63
N ARG A 36 -8.52 1.74 -7.29
CA ARG A 36 -9.77 2.44 -7.66
C ARG A 36 -10.04 2.41 -9.16
N HIS A 37 -9.00 2.60 -9.98
CA HIS A 37 -9.13 2.53 -11.44
C HIS A 37 -9.54 1.13 -11.91
N GLU A 38 -8.86 0.11 -11.40
CA GLU A 38 -9.11 -1.28 -11.78
C GLU A 38 -10.46 -1.80 -11.27
N LEU A 39 -10.90 -1.40 -10.08
CA LEU A 39 -12.18 -1.78 -9.51
C LEU A 39 -13.35 -1.13 -10.26
N ARG A 40 -13.22 0.14 -10.68
CA ARG A 40 -14.23 0.82 -11.52
C ARG A 40 -14.45 0.13 -12.85
N LYS A 41 -13.39 -0.29 -13.53
CA LYS A 41 -13.50 -1.06 -14.79
C LYS A 41 -14.28 -2.37 -14.63
N ARG A 42 -14.27 -2.93 -13.42
CA ARG A 42 -14.95 -4.18 -13.08
C ARG A 42 -16.31 -3.95 -12.41
N ASN A 43 -16.79 -2.70 -12.38
CA ASN A 43 -18.06 -2.30 -11.75
C ASN A 43 -18.16 -2.71 -10.27
N ILE A 44 -17.04 -2.72 -9.55
CA ILE A 44 -17.02 -3.01 -8.11
C ILE A 44 -17.35 -1.71 -7.37
N GLN A 45 -18.45 -1.69 -6.62
CA GLN A 45 -18.97 -0.48 -5.99
C GLN A 45 -18.34 -0.13 -4.65
N SER A 46 -17.78 -1.11 -3.95
CA SER A 46 -17.11 -0.91 -2.66
C SER A 46 -16.06 -2.00 -2.42
N LEU A 47 -15.06 -1.65 -1.62
CA LEU A 47 -14.08 -2.59 -1.08
C LEU A 47 -13.54 -1.99 0.22
N LYS A 48 -13.78 -2.66 1.35
CA LYS A 48 -13.18 -2.28 2.62
C LYS A 48 -11.66 -2.45 2.53
N VAL A 49 -10.90 -1.41 2.90
CA VAL A 49 -9.44 -1.45 2.86
C VAL A 49 -8.79 -0.83 4.09
N VAL A 50 -7.60 -1.29 4.40
CA VAL A 50 -6.65 -0.61 5.28
C VAL A 50 -5.67 0.18 4.42
N TYR A 51 -5.56 1.47 4.65
CA TYR A 51 -4.56 2.33 3.98
C TYR A 51 -4.03 3.37 4.97
N SER A 52 -2.94 4.05 4.61
CA SER A 52 -2.45 5.17 5.44
C SER A 52 -2.54 6.50 4.70
N ARG A 53 -2.92 7.53 5.45
CA ARG A 53 -2.98 8.94 5.03
C ARG A 53 -1.62 9.61 4.96
N GLU A 54 -0.54 8.90 5.26
CA GLU A 54 0.82 9.40 5.12
C GLU A 54 1.18 9.56 3.64
N VAL A 55 1.66 10.76 3.29
CA VAL A 55 2.23 11.02 1.97
C VAL A 55 3.51 10.20 1.86
N PRO A 56 3.64 9.31 0.87
CA PRO A 56 4.84 8.50 0.72
C PRO A 56 6.08 9.38 0.54
N ILE A 57 7.12 9.08 1.29
CA ILE A 57 8.41 9.77 1.17
C ILE A 57 9.02 9.41 -0.18
N THR A 58 9.31 10.44 -0.99
CA THR A 58 10.14 10.29 -2.18
C THR A 58 11.59 10.03 -1.76
N PRO A 59 12.19 8.90 -2.13
CA PRO A 59 13.63 8.68 -1.94
C PRO A 59 14.43 9.83 -2.55
N MET A 60 15.54 10.19 -1.89
CA MET A 60 16.49 11.15 -2.43
C MET A 60 17.14 10.56 -3.68
N ASP A 61 17.16 11.36 -4.76
CA ASP A 61 17.88 11.05 -5.98
C ASP A 61 19.38 11.28 -5.75
N ASP A 62 20.03 10.26 -5.19
CA ASP A 62 21.46 10.27 -4.91
C ASP A 62 22.19 9.29 -5.85
N GLU A 63 23.47 9.53 -6.17
CA GLU A 63 24.25 8.63 -7.03
C GLU A 63 24.36 7.20 -6.47
N ALA A 64 24.15 7.05 -5.16
CA ALA A 64 24.06 5.75 -4.46
C ALA A 64 22.73 5.00 -4.68
N ASN A 65 21.64 5.71 -5.00
CA ASN A 65 20.32 5.15 -5.34
C ASN A 65 20.09 5.06 -6.86
N SER A 66 20.96 5.71 -7.64
CA SER A 66 21.11 5.52 -9.07
C SER A 66 21.66 4.13 -9.34
N CYS A 67 21.21 3.47 -10.41
CA CYS A 67 21.62 2.12 -10.82
C CYS A 67 23.12 2.01 -11.23
N LYS A 68 23.97 2.95 -10.78
CA LYS A 68 25.42 3.04 -11.02
C LYS A 68 26.19 2.07 -10.12
N HIS A 69 25.72 1.80 -8.88
CA HIS A 69 26.43 0.95 -7.91
C HIS A 69 25.49 -0.12 -7.34
N ASN A 70 25.89 -1.40 -7.42
CA ASN A 70 25.18 -2.56 -6.83
C ASN A 70 23.69 -2.73 -7.20
N CYS A 71 23.30 -2.38 -8.42
CA CYS A 71 21.94 -2.66 -8.89
C CYS A 71 21.78 -4.12 -9.34
N ILE A 72 20.63 -4.74 -9.05
CA ILE A 72 20.27 -6.10 -9.49
C ILE A 72 19.93 -6.17 -11.00
N CYS A 73 19.81 -5.02 -11.67
CA CYS A 73 19.48 -4.98 -13.09
C CYS A 73 20.59 -5.62 -13.93
N PRO A 74 20.26 -6.57 -14.84
CA PRO A 74 21.23 -7.13 -15.76
C PRO A 74 21.92 -6.04 -16.60
N PRO A 75 23.22 -6.22 -16.95
CA PRO A 75 23.88 -5.37 -17.94
C PRO A 75 23.07 -5.38 -19.26
N ASP A 76 23.02 -4.25 -19.97
CA ASP A 76 22.24 -4.00 -21.21
C ASP A 76 20.70 -3.89 -21.11
N THR A 77 20.14 -3.65 -19.93
CA THR A 77 18.72 -3.31 -19.83
C THR A 77 18.41 -1.95 -20.46
N LYS A 78 17.59 -1.93 -21.53
CA LYS A 78 17.10 -0.72 -22.24
C LYS A 78 16.39 0.33 -21.35
N ARG A 79 16.12 0.03 -20.08
CA ARG A 79 15.30 0.84 -19.16
C ARG A 79 15.95 0.92 -17.77
N LYS A 80 16.60 2.04 -17.45
CA LYS A 80 17.27 2.30 -16.17
C LYS A 80 16.25 2.66 -15.07
N CYS A 81 16.55 2.34 -13.81
CA CYS A 81 15.74 2.70 -12.62
C CYS A 81 15.69 4.21 -12.37
N THR A 82 16.59 5.02 -12.94
CA THR A 82 16.44 6.49 -12.98
C THR A 82 15.30 6.95 -13.88
N VAL A 83 14.83 6.09 -14.80
CA VAL A 83 13.70 6.34 -15.71
C VAL A 83 12.43 5.61 -15.23
N ARG A 84 12.56 4.64 -14.33
CA ARG A 84 11.44 3.86 -13.78
C ARG A 84 11.04 4.40 -12.40
N ARG A 85 9.75 4.25 -12.07
CA ARG A 85 9.18 4.49 -10.75
C ARG A 85 10.15 4.03 -9.66
N GLN A 86 10.54 4.94 -8.77
CA GLN A 86 11.43 4.72 -7.63
C GLN A 86 11.05 3.40 -6.92
N VAL A 87 12.04 2.58 -6.58
CA VAL A 87 11.80 1.36 -5.79
C VAL A 87 11.29 1.81 -4.41
N PRO A 88 10.08 1.42 -3.99
CA PRO A 88 9.60 1.80 -2.67
C PRO A 88 10.43 1.11 -1.60
N GLY A 89 11.04 1.88 -0.72
CA GLY A 89 11.60 1.40 0.53
C GLY A 89 10.47 0.97 1.48
N SER A 90 10.78 0.07 2.40
CA SER A 90 9.84 -0.37 3.44
C SER A 90 10.58 -0.46 4.77
N ILE A 91 9.94 -0.01 5.84
CA ILE A 91 10.44 -0.17 7.20
C ILE A 91 9.71 -1.34 7.83
N SER A 92 10.45 -2.28 8.41
CA SER A 92 9.94 -3.59 8.84
C SER A 92 8.67 -3.54 9.68
N PHE A 93 8.55 -2.59 10.61
CA PHE A 93 7.40 -2.53 11.51
C PHE A 93 6.13 -1.93 10.88
N VAL A 94 6.24 -1.10 9.85
CA VAL A 94 5.10 -0.37 9.27
C VAL A 94 4.11 -1.32 8.58
N PRO A 95 4.53 -2.25 7.69
CA PRO A 95 3.66 -3.28 7.15
C PRO A 95 3.08 -4.20 8.22
N SER A 96 3.83 -4.51 9.28
CA SER A 96 3.35 -5.35 10.38
C SER A 96 2.15 -4.70 11.10
N VAL A 97 2.23 -3.41 11.42
CA VAL A 97 1.10 -2.69 12.04
C VAL A 97 -0.11 -2.65 11.10
N ALA A 98 0.09 -2.41 9.80
CA ALA A 98 -1.01 -2.45 8.83
C ALA A 98 -1.70 -3.83 8.80
N GLY A 99 -0.92 -4.92 8.86
CA GLY A 99 -1.43 -6.28 8.95
C GLY A 99 -2.21 -6.55 10.24
N LEU A 100 -1.72 -6.06 11.38
CA LEU A 100 -2.41 -6.19 12.66
C LEU A 100 -3.74 -5.42 12.69
N ILE A 101 -3.79 -4.21 12.11
CA ILE A 101 -5.02 -3.43 11.97
C ILE A 101 -6.03 -4.20 11.10
N LEU A 102 -5.59 -4.76 9.97
CA LEU A 102 -6.43 -5.57 9.08
C LEU A 102 -7.00 -6.79 9.81
N ALA A 103 -6.16 -7.54 10.52
CA ALA A 103 -6.58 -8.71 11.29
C ALA A 103 -7.60 -8.33 12.38
N GLY A 104 -7.33 -7.23 13.11
CA GLY A 104 -8.27 -6.71 14.12
C GLY A 104 -9.62 -6.34 13.53
N GLU A 105 -9.65 -5.74 12.34
CA GLU A 105 -10.89 -5.39 11.64
C GLU A 105 -11.68 -6.63 11.21
N VAL A 106 -11.00 -7.67 10.70
CA VAL A 106 -11.64 -8.95 10.39
C VAL A 106 -12.24 -9.60 11.65
N ILE A 107 -11.51 -9.58 12.77
CA ILE A 107 -12.00 -10.15 14.03
C ILE A 107 -13.23 -9.41 14.52
N LYS A 108 -13.27 -8.07 14.46
CA LYS A 108 -14.47 -7.28 14.80
C LYS A 108 -15.65 -7.64 13.90
N ASP A 109 -15.43 -7.76 12.59
CA ASP A 109 -16.46 -8.14 11.63
C ASP A 109 -17.05 -9.52 11.93
N LEU A 110 -16.22 -10.48 12.35
CA LEU A 110 -16.65 -11.83 12.70
C LEU A 110 -17.35 -11.86 14.06
N ALA A 111 -16.73 -11.29 15.11
CA ALA A 111 -17.23 -11.34 16.47
C ALA A 111 -18.52 -10.53 16.65
N CYS A 112 -18.61 -9.32 16.08
CA CYS A 112 -19.82 -8.51 16.18
C CYS A 112 -20.99 -9.06 15.34
N LYS A 113 -20.71 -9.78 14.24
CA LYS A 113 -21.77 -10.50 13.51
C LYS A 113 -22.26 -11.73 14.27
N SER A 114 -21.40 -12.38 15.05
CA SER A 114 -21.78 -13.54 15.88
C SER A 114 -22.58 -13.20 17.14
N ILE A 115 -22.62 -11.93 17.57
CA ILE A 115 -23.37 -11.49 18.77
C ILE A 115 -24.82 -11.06 18.43
N LEU A 116 -25.14 -10.89 17.15
CA LEU A 116 -26.46 -10.46 16.66
C LEU A 116 -27.27 -11.57 15.96
N LEU A 117 -26.89 -12.84 16.14
CA LEU A 117 -27.62 -14.06 15.75
C LEU A 117 -27.89 -14.91 16.98
#